data_AF-A0A935PE37-F1
#
_entry.id   AF-A0A935PE37-F1
#
_cell.length_a   1.000
_cell.length_b   1.000
_cell.length_c   1.000
_cell.angle_alpha   90.00
_cell.angle_beta   90.00
_cell.angle_gamma   90.00
#
_symmetry.space_group_name_H-M   'P 1'
#
loop_
_entity.id
_entity.type
_entity.pdbx_description
1 polymer ?
#
loop_
_entity_poly.entity_id
_entity_poly.type
_entity_poly.pdbx_seq_one_letter_code
_entity_poly.pdbx_strand_id
1 'polypeptide(L)'
;MRVPTLILALLVLVAVALVYVWSHLHNTQLKYRIAEEMTVRENLTEENRRLKVEIATLKSPQRIESIAREKLRLQYPEREQVVLIK
;
A
#
# COMPACT_ATOMS: atom_id res chain seq x y z
N MET A 1 2.50 63.81 4.37
CA MET A 1 2.39 62.49 5.03
C MET A 1 1.86 61.34 4.15
N ARG A 2 1.69 61.48 2.82
CA ARG A 2 1.12 60.40 1.95
C ARG A 2 2.13 59.42 1.34
N VAL A 3 3.39 59.83 1.21
CA VAL A 3 4.48 59.00 0.69
C VAL A 3 4.82 57.80 1.59
N PRO A 4 4.93 57.93 2.93
CA PRO A 4 5.29 56.79 3.79
C PRO A 4 4.21 55.70 3.82
N THR A 5 2.93 56.05 3.67
CA THR A 5 1.83 55.06 3.63
C THR A 5 1.85 54.24 2.34
N LEU A 6 2.23 54.84 1.21
CA LEU A 6 2.38 54.12 -0.07
C LEU A 6 3.58 53.17 -0.04
N ILE A 7 4.69 53.60 0.56
CA ILE A 7 5.88 52.75 0.75
C ILE A 7 5.53 51.57 1.66
N LEU A 8 4.81 51.80 2.77
CA LEU A 8 4.38 50.73 3.66
C LEU A 8 3.46 49.73 2.94
N ALA A 9 2.50 50.21 2.16
CA ALA A 9 1.60 49.35 1.39
C ALA A 9 2.34 48.50 0.35
N LEU A 10 3.33 49.08 -0.34
CA LEU A 10 4.18 48.34 -1.28
C LEU A 10 4.99 47.26 -0.57
N LEU A 11 5.54 47.57 0.60
CA LEU A 11 6.35 46.64 1.39
C LEU A 11 5.50 45.46 1.88
N VAL A 12 4.28 45.72 2.34
CA VAL A 12 3.30 44.68 2.70
C VAL A 12 2.97 43.79 1.50
N LEU A 13 2.75 44.39 0.32
CA LEU A 13 2.43 43.63 -0.89
C LEU A 13 3.58 42.69 -1.29
N VAL A 14 4.83 43.18 -1.24
CA VAL A 14 6.02 42.37 -1.50
C VAL A 14 6.16 41.25 -0.46
N ALA A 15 5.94 41.53 0.83
CA ALA A 15 5.99 40.52 1.87
C ALA A 15 4.94 39.41 1.65
N VAL A 16 3.71 39.76 1.27
CA VAL A 16 2.65 38.79 0.96
C VAL A 16 3.03 37.95 -0.26
N ALA A 17 3.58 38.56 -1.31
CA ALA A 17 4.03 37.84 -2.50
C ALA A 17 5.17 36.84 -2.18
N LEU A 18 6.13 37.24 -1.33
CA LEU A 18 7.21 36.36 -0.87
C LEU A 18 6.68 35.20 -0.03
N VAL A 19 5.75 35.45 0.90
CA VAL A 19 5.11 34.40 1.71
C VAL A 19 4.33 33.43 0.83
N TYR A 20 3.64 33.92 -0.20
CA TYR A 20 2.90 33.10 -1.14
C TYR A 20 3.81 32.16 -1.94
N VAL A 21 4.88 32.71 -2.53
CA VAL A 21 5.87 31.93 -3.29
C VAL A 21 6.58 30.92 -2.39
N TRP A 22 6.95 31.32 -1.18
CA TRP A 22 7.54 30.42 -0.18
C TRP A 22 6.60 29.26 0.19
N SER A 23 5.32 29.55 0.43
CA SER A 23 4.30 28.53 0.73
C SER A 23 4.08 27.56 -0.44
N HIS A 24 4.14 28.09 -1.67
CA HIS A 24 4.03 27.27 -2.89
C HIS A 24 5.23 26.33 -3.06
N LEU A 25 6.45 26.82 -2.83
CA LEU A 25 7.68 26.02 -2.88
C LEU A 25 7.73 24.95 -1.78
N HIS A 26 7.29 25.27 -0.57
CA HIS A 26 7.27 24.31 0.55
C HIS A 26 6.28 23.16 0.33
N ASN A 27 5.19 23.43 -0.39
CA ASN A 27 4.18 22.42 -0.74
C ASN A 27 4.74 21.31 -1.63
N THR A 28 5.77 21.57 -2.44
CA THR A 28 6.27 20.59 -3.41
C THR A 28 7.09 19.49 -2.74
N GLN A 29 7.95 19.82 -1.77
CA GLN A 29 8.79 18.82 -1.10
C GLN A 29 8.02 17.89 -0.15
N LEU A 30 6.92 18.38 0.44
CA LEU A 30 6.08 17.56 1.30
C LEU A 30 5.24 16.57 0.47
N LYS A 31 4.77 16.99 -0.70
CA LYS A 31 4.03 16.14 -1.64
C LYS A 31 4.87 14.99 -2.18
N TYR A 32 6.17 15.21 -2.44
CA TYR A 32 7.05 14.14 -2.91
C TYR A 32 7.29 13.05 -1.87
N ARG A 33 7.55 13.42 -0.60
CA ARG A 33 7.71 12.43 0.48
C ARG A 33 6.44 11.63 0.72
N ILE A 34 5.27 12.27 0.63
CA ILE A 34 3.98 11.59 0.73
C ILE A 34 3.78 10.63 -0.46
N ALA A 35 4.14 11.03 -1.68
CA ALA A 35 3.99 10.19 -2.86
C ALA A 35 4.89 8.96 -2.84
N GLU A 36 6.14 9.10 -2.38
CA GLU A 36 7.08 7.98 -2.22
C GLU A 36 6.57 6.96 -1.21
N GLU A 37 6.19 7.42 -0.01
CA GLU A 37 5.61 6.55 1.03
C GLU A 37 4.29 5.89 0.58
N MET A 38 3.47 6.61 -0.19
CA MET A 38 2.22 6.06 -0.76
C MET A 38 2.51 4.94 -1.77
N THR A 39 3.50 5.13 -2.63
CA THR A 39 3.93 4.11 -3.61
C THR A 39 4.45 2.86 -2.92
N VAL A 40 5.27 3.02 -1.86
CA VAL A 40 5.78 1.89 -1.07
C VAL A 40 4.63 1.13 -0.41
N ARG A 41 3.66 1.86 0.18
CA ARG A 41 2.49 1.24 0.80
C ARG A 41 1.64 0.49 -0.22
N GLU A 42 1.40 1.05 -1.39
CA GLU A 42 0.64 0.38 -2.47
C GLU A 42 1.30 -0.93 -2.90
N ASN A 43 2.62 -0.89 -3.16
CA ASN A 43 3.39 -2.08 -3.54
C ASN A 43 3.31 -3.19 -2.48
N LEU A 44 3.52 -2.86 -1.20
CA LEU A 44 3.42 -3.83 -0.11
C LEU A 44 2.01 -4.40 0.04
N THR A 45 0.99 -3.58 -0.20
CA THR A 45 -0.42 -4.02 -0.12
C THR A 45 -0.76 -4.99 -1.25
N GLU A 46 -0.27 -4.73 -2.46
CA GLU A 46 -0.45 -5.61 -3.59
C GLU A 46 0.29 -6.95 -3.39
N GLU A 47 1.53 -6.91 -2.89
CA GLU A 47 2.31 -8.11 -2.59
C GLU A 47 1.62 -8.97 -1.53
N ASN A 48 1.14 -8.34 -0.45
CA ASN A 48 0.40 -9.05 0.60
C ASN A 48 -0.88 -9.72 0.04
N ARG A 49 -1.59 -9.04 -0.87
CA ARG A 49 -2.76 -9.60 -1.55
C ARG A 49 -2.39 -10.82 -2.39
N ARG A 50 -1.30 -10.75 -3.16
CA ARG A 50 -0.80 -11.88 -3.98
C ARG A 50 -0.45 -13.08 -3.10
N LEU A 51 0.32 -12.86 -2.04
CA LEU A 51 0.72 -13.92 -1.10
C LEU A 51 -0.48 -14.58 -0.42
N LYS A 52 -1.51 -13.81 -0.04
CA LYS A 52 -2.75 -14.38 0.53
C LYS A 52 -3.47 -15.29 -0.46
N VAL A 53 -3.56 -14.90 -1.73
CA VAL A 53 -4.15 -15.74 -2.78
C VAL A 53 -3.32 -17.00 -3.01
N GLU A 54 -1.99 -16.87 -3.03
CA GLU A 54 -1.09 -18.01 -3.17
C GLU A 54 -1.26 -18.99 -2.01
N ILE A 55 -1.27 -18.52 -0.76
CA ILE A 55 -1.53 -19.35 0.42
C ILE A 55 -2.88 -20.05 0.32
N ALA A 56 -3.95 -19.33 -0.05
CA ALA A 56 -5.28 -19.92 -0.20
C ALA A 56 -5.30 -21.01 -1.28
N THR A 57 -4.58 -20.78 -2.38
CA THR A 57 -4.46 -21.75 -3.48
C THR A 57 -3.65 -22.98 -3.06
N LEU A 58 -2.52 -22.77 -2.37
CA LEU A 58 -1.67 -23.85 -1.86
C LEU A 58 -2.39 -24.70 -0.81
N LYS A 59 -3.20 -24.07 0.04
CA LYS A 59 -4.03 -24.75 1.05
C LYS A 59 -5.36 -25.28 0.50
N SER A 60 -5.69 -25.02 -0.76
CA SER A 60 -6.97 -25.46 -1.31
C SER A 60 -7.05 -26.99 -1.28
N PRO A 61 -8.10 -27.57 -0.69
CA PRO A 61 -8.29 -29.02 -0.66
C PRO A 61 -8.22 -29.64 -2.05
N GLN A 62 -8.75 -28.95 -3.06
CA GLN A 62 -8.72 -29.38 -4.46
C GLN A 62 -7.30 -29.57 -5.00
N ARG A 63 -6.39 -28.62 -4.72
CA ARG A 63 -4.99 -28.74 -5.15
C ARG A 63 -4.26 -29.84 -4.37
N ILE A 64 -4.47 -29.93 -3.06
CA ILE A 64 -3.89 -30.99 -2.23
C ILE A 64 -4.35 -32.37 -2.72
N GLU A 65 -5.64 -32.51 -3.00
CA GLU A 65 -6.28 -33.72 -3.50
C GLU A 65 -5.76 -34.11 -4.89
N SER A 66 -5.61 -33.16 -5.82
CA SER A 66 -5.01 -33.43 -7.13
C SER A 66 -3.58 -33.97 -7.00
N ILE A 67 -2.75 -33.38 -6.13
CA ILE A 67 -1.39 -33.88 -5.86
C ILE A 67 -1.43 -35.26 -5.22
N ALA A 68 -2.33 -35.48 -4.25
CA ALA A 68 -2.50 -36.74 -3.55
C ALA A 68 -2.89 -37.87 -4.52
N ARG A 69 -3.88 -37.66 -5.38
CA ARG A 69 -4.36 -38.67 -6.34
C ARG A 69 -3.39 -38.85 -7.51
N GLU A 70 -2.94 -37.76 -8.14
CA GLU A 70 -2.20 -37.83 -9.41
C GLU A 70 -0.71 -38.13 -9.21
N LYS A 71 -0.06 -37.45 -8.25
CA LYS A 71 1.39 -37.59 -8.03
C LYS A 71 1.73 -38.67 -7.01
N LEU A 72 0.95 -38.75 -5.93
CA LEU A 72 1.22 -39.69 -4.84
C LEU A 72 0.43 -40.99 -4.96
N ARG A 73 -0.50 -41.09 -5.93
CA ARG A 73 -1.38 -42.26 -6.14
C ARG A 73 -2.13 -42.68 -4.87
N LEU A 74 -2.42 -41.71 -4.01
CA LEU A 74 -3.20 -41.94 -2.79
C LEU A 74 -4.66 -42.18 -3.16
N GLN A 75 -5.26 -43.12 -2.43
CA GLN A 75 -6.64 -43.54 -2.57
C GLN A 75 -7.37 -43.20 -1.27
N TYR A 76 -8.69 -43.03 -1.31
CA TYR A 76 -9.43 -42.91 -0.06
C TYR A 76 -9.30 -44.22 0.72
N PRO A 77 -9.04 -44.16 2.04
CA PRO A 77 -9.00 -45.35 2.87
C PRO A 77 -10.36 -46.05 2.88
N GLU A 78 -10.35 -47.38 2.92
CA GLU A 78 -11.56 -48.18 3.09
C GLU A 78 -12.11 -48.05 4.51
N ARG A 79 -13.38 -48.41 4.72
CA ARG A 79 -14.06 -48.23 6.02
C ARG A 79 -13.32 -48.96 7.14
N GLU A 80 -12.70 -50.10 6.85
CA GLU A 80 -11.92 -50.89 7.81
C GLU A 80 -10.56 -50.26 8.17
N GLN A 81 -10.09 -49.24 7.44
CA GLN A 81 -8.75 -48.64 7.61
C GLN A 81 -8.77 -47.32 8.42
N VAL A 82 -9.95 -46.85 8.86
CA VAL A 82 -10.11 -45.60 9.59
C VAL A 82 -10.16 -45.85 11.09
N VAL A 83 -9.16 -45.36 11.84
CA VAL A 83 -9.13 -45.41 13.31
C VAL A 83 -9.41 -44.02 13.88
N LEU A 84 -10.53 -43.87 14.58
CA LEU A 84 -10.88 -42.64 15.31
C LEU A 84 -10.13 -42.62 16.65
N ILE A 85 -9.13 -41.75 16.77
CA ILE A 85 -8.44 -41.49 18.04
C ILE A 85 -9.25 -40.44 18.80
N LYS A 86 -9.59 -40.75 20.06
CA LYS A 86 -10.41 -39.93 20.97
C LYS A 86 -9.54 -39.13 21.93
#